data_AF-A0A378FVK8-F1
#
_entry.id   AF-A0A378FVK8-F1
#
_cell.length_a   1.000
_cell.length_b   1.000
_cell.length_c   1.000
_cell.angle_alpha   90.00
_cell.angle_beta   90.00
_cell.angle_gamma   90.00
#
_symmetry.space_group_name_H-M   'P 1'
#
loop_
_entity.id
_entity.type
_entity.pdbx_description
1 polymer ?
#
loop_
_entity_poly.entity_id
_entity_poly.type
_entity_poly.pdbx_seq_one_letter_code
_entity_poly.pdbx_strand_id
1 'polypeptide(L)'
;MRNARGTAYPDPVQAAFIAEQAGADGITVHLREDRRHITDRDVRILRQTLHTRMNLEMAVTEEMLTIACETKPHFCCLVPEKRQEVTTEGGLDVAASATRCAMPVNAWRMPASWSPCLSMRMKRRSKRRRTLARPISKSTRLLCRCQNRRRAGQGAGTYCQSGHLRRQPRAEGECGHGLTYHNVKAIAALPEMHELNIGHAILPCGDERPERAVAEMKRLMLEGARLMAILGLGTDIVEIARIEAVIARSGDRLARRVLSDHEWSIWEQHQQPVRFLAKRFAVKEAAAKALGTGIRNGLAFNQFEVYNDELGKPKLRLWGEANLLAERMGVSAIHVLSDERHYACAT
;
A
#
# COMPACT_ATOMS: atom_id res chain seq x y z
N MET A 1 14.57 -11.27 26.11
CA MET A 1 15.11 -10.37 27.14
C MET A 1 14.73 -10.86 28.53
N ARG A 2 13.46 -10.71 28.96
CA ARG A 2 12.94 -11.20 30.24
C ARG A 2 13.34 -12.65 30.59
N ASN A 3 12.91 -13.61 29.78
CA ASN A 3 13.12 -15.04 30.07
C ASN A 3 14.60 -15.45 30.08
N ALA A 4 15.48 -14.71 29.40
CA ALA A 4 16.92 -15.00 29.40
C ALA A 4 17.57 -14.77 30.78
N ARG A 5 16.93 -13.99 31.66
CA ARG A 5 17.38 -13.73 33.03
C ARG A 5 16.40 -14.26 34.09
N GLY A 6 15.31 -14.91 33.69
CA GLY A 6 14.27 -15.40 34.62
C GLY A 6 13.58 -14.31 35.47
N THR A 7 13.72 -13.04 35.07
CA THR A 7 13.14 -11.89 35.81
C THR A 7 11.71 -11.60 35.33
N ALA A 8 11.00 -10.71 36.02
CA ALA A 8 9.70 -10.21 35.57
C ALA A 8 9.81 -9.11 34.50
N TYR A 9 10.99 -8.50 34.34
CA TYR A 9 11.22 -7.33 33.49
C TYR A 9 12.23 -7.60 32.36
N PRO A 10 12.13 -6.90 31.22
CA PRO A 10 11.00 -6.04 30.82
C PRO A 10 9.70 -6.85 30.62
N ASP A 11 8.57 -6.34 31.14
CA ASP A 11 7.27 -7.03 31.07
C ASP A 11 6.61 -6.75 29.70
N PRO A 12 6.27 -7.79 28.90
CA PRO A 12 5.55 -7.63 27.64
C PRO A 12 4.23 -6.86 27.75
N VAL A 13 3.55 -6.94 28.91
CA VAL A 13 2.29 -6.23 29.14
C VAL A 13 2.54 -4.72 29.16
N GLN A 14 3.60 -4.28 29.84
CA GLN A 14 3.98 -2.86 29.87
C GLN A 14 4.40 -2.37 28.47
N ALA A 15 5.15 -3.18 27.74
CA ALA A 15 5.56 -2.85 26.37
C ALA A 15 4.37 -2.71 25.41
N ALA A 16 3.35 -3.55 25.57
CA ALA A 16 2.12 -3.47 24.78
C ALA A 16 1.35 -2.16 25.04
N PHE A 17 1.21 -1.79 26.31
CA PHE A 17 0.56 -0.53 26.69
C PHE A 17 1.28 0.70 26.11
N ILE A 18 2.62 0.72 26.19
CA ILE A 18 3.45 1.75 25.58
C ILE A 18 3.22 1.82 24.06
N ALA A 19 3.18 0.68 23.39
CA ALA A 19 2.97 0.63 21.95
C ALA A 19 1.60 1.17 21.54
N GLU A 20 0.53 0.84 22.28
CA GLU A 20 -0.82 1.41 22.03
C GLU A 20 -0.81 2.93 22.17
N GLN A 21 -0.22 3.47 23.24
CA GLN A 21 -0.13 4.92 23.46
C GLN A 21 0.72 5.63 22.39
N ALA A 22 1.70 4.94 21.82
CA ALA A 22 2.54 5.44 20.74
C ALA A 22 1.93 5.31 19.34
N GLY A 23 0.70 4.78 19.21
CA GLY A 23 -0.06 4.75 17.96
C GLY A 23 -0.09 3.39 17.26
N ALA A 24 0.21 2.28 17.95
CA ALA A 24 -0.05 0.94 17.42
C ALA A 24 -1.56 0.69 17.34
N ASP A 25 -2.05 0.22 16.19
CA ASP A 25 -3.47 -0.09 15.98
C ASP A 25 -3.88 -1.48 16.51
N GLY A 26 -2.92 -2.23 17.05
CA GLY A 26 -3.07 -3.60 17.50
C GLY A 26 -1.76 -4.17 18.04
N ILE A 27 -1.87 -5.16 18.91
CA ILE A 27 -0.73 -5.84 19.53
C ILE A 27 -0.68 -7.30 19.08
N THR A 28 0.47 -7.68 18.54
CA THR A 28 0.72 -9.02 18.02
C THR A 28 1.64 -9.79 18.94
N VAL A 29 1.19 -10.95 19.39
CA VAL A 29 1.96 -11.84 20.27
C VAL A 29 1.99 -13.24 19.70
N HIS A 30 3.17 -13.87 19.73
CA HIS A 30 3.34 -15.26 19.32
C HIS A 30 3.49 -16.15 20.54
N LEU A 31 2.42 -16.87 20.89
CA LEU A 31 2.46 -17.93 21.90
C LEU A 31 2.93 -19.22 21.25
N ARG A 32 4.17 -19.60 21.58
CA ARG A 32 4.82 -20.80 21.05
C ARG A 32 4.53 -22.03 21.89
N GLU A 33 4.58 -23.22 21.29
CA GLU A 33 4.47 -24.50 22.02
C GLU A 33 5.51 -24.60 23.16
N ASP A 34 6.73 -24.11 22.91
CA ASP A 34 7.85 -24.16 23.85
C ASP A 34 7.91 -22.97 24.84
N ARG A 35 6.94 -22.03 24.79
CA ARG A 35 6.88 -20.82 25.66
C ARG A 35 8.19 -20.04 25.72
N ARG A 36 8.96 -20.04 24.63
CA ARG A 36 10.31 -19.45 24.59
C ARG A 36 10.39 -17.99 25.02
N HIS A 37 9.35 -17.21 24.74
CA HIS A 37 9.31 -15.77 25.04
C HIS A 37 8.00 -15.33 25.68
N ILE A 38 6.89 -15.41 24.94
CA ILE A 38 5.55 -15.12 25.44
C ILE A 38 5.05 -16.34 26.19
N THR A 39 4.41 -16.11 27.34
CA THR A 39 3.85 -17.15 28.21
C THR A 39 2.34 -17.02 28.28
N ASP A 40 1.67 -18.06 28.76
CA ASP A 40 0.22 -18.12 28.96
C ASP A 40 -0.26 -16.99 29.90
N ARG A 41 0.54 -16.63 30.92
CA ARG A 41 0.31 -15.47 31.80
C ARG A 41 0.23 -14.17 31.00
N ASP A 42 1.15 -13.96 30.06
CA ASP A 42 1.21 -12.72 29.29
C ASP A 42 -0.02 -12.59 28.39
N VAL A 43 -0.38 -13.66 27.70
CA VAL A 43 -1.56 -13.68 26.83
C VAL A 43 -2.83 -13.37 27.61
N ARG A 44 -3.02 -13.98 28.79
CA ARG A 44 -4.18 -13.73 29.64
C ARG A 44 -4.26 -12.26 30.08
N ILE A 45 -3.16 -11.69 30.57
CA ILE A 45 -3.16 -10.31 31.06
C ILE A 45 -3.29 -9.32 29.92
N LEU A 46 -2.60 -9.52 28.79
CA LEU A 46 -2.76 -8.70 27.60
C LEU A 46 -4.22 -8.69 27.15
N ARG A 47 -4.90 -9.84 27.14
CA ARG A 47 -6.30 -9.89 26.73
C ARG A 47 -7.21 -9.02 27.61
N GLN A 48 -6.89 -8.92 28.90
CA GLN A 48 -7.64 -8.14 29.89
C GLN A 48 -7.29 -6.64 29.88
N THR A 49 -6.14 -6.26 29.32
CA THR A 49 -5.57 -4.90 29.47
C THR A 49 -5.46 -4.12 28.17
N LEU A 50 -5.43 -4.79 27.01
CA LEU A 50 -5.35 -4.11 25.70
C LEU A 50 -6.59 -3.26 25.43
N HIS A 51 -6.37 -2.02 24.99
CA HIS A 51 -7.43 -1.11 24.57
C HIS A 51 -7.76 -1.20 23.07
N THR A 52 -6.83 -1.72 22.26
CA THR A 52 -7.00 -1.90 20.82
C THR A 52 -7.49 -3.32 20.51
N ARG A 53 -6.62 -4.16 19.96
CA ARG A 53 -6.91 -5.52 19.52
C ARG A 53 -5.70 -6.42 19.68
N MET A 54 -5.98 -7.69 19.95
CA MET A 54 -4.99 -8.74 20.04
C MET A 54 -4.95 -9.55 18.75
N ASN A 55 -3.76 -9.68 18.16
CA ASN A 55 -3.44 -10.63 17.12
C ASN A 55 -2.57 -11.76 17.71
N LEU A 56 -3.15 -12.94 17.86
CA LEU A 56 -2.47 -14.11 18.44
C LEU A 56 -1.85 -14.95 17.33
N GLU A 57 -0.53 -14.89 17.19
CA GLU A 57 0.25 -15.85 16.41
C GLU A 57 0.38 -17.17 17.19
N MET A 58 0.09 -18.30 16.55
CA MET A 58 0.04 -19.63 17.19
C MET A 58 0.26 -20.78 16.18
N ALA A 59 0.77 -21.91 16.67
CA ALA A 59 0.79 -23.16 15.93
C ALA A 59 -0.62 -23.79 15.80
N VAL A 60 -0.78 -24.73 14.87
CA VAL A 60 -2.02 -25.49 14.67
C VAL A 60 -1.98 -26.77 15.52
N THR A 61 -2.09 -26.62 16.83
CA THR A 61 -2.20 -27.74 17.79
C THR A 61 -3.45 -27.62 18.65
N GLU A 62 -3.94 -28.75 19.18
CA GLU A 62 -5.14 -28.79 20.02
C GLU A 62 -5.00 -27.94 21.29
N GLU A 63 -3.82 -27.97 21.92
CA GLU A 63 -3.49 -27.12 23.06
C GLU A 63 -3.63 -25.62 22.71
N MET A 64 -2.99 -25.19 21.62
CA MET A 64 -3.01 -23.80 21.19
C MET A 64 -4.42 -23.35 20.80
N LEU A 65 -5.19 -24.22 20.14
CA LEU A 65 -6.58 -23.97 19.80
C LEU A 65 -7.45 -23.79 21.04
N THR A 66 -7.25 -24.61 22.06
CA THR A 66 -7.97 -24.49 23.34
C THR A 66 -7.67 -23.14 23.99
N ILE A 67 -6.40 -22.75 24.05
CA ILE A 67 -5.98 -21.44 24.58
C ILE A 67 -6.60 -20.29 23.79
N ALA A 68 -6.66 -20.39 22.47
CA ALA A 68 -7.28 -19.36 21.62
C ALA A 68 -8.79 -19.24 21.88
N CYS A 69 -9.51 -20.37 21.99
CA CYS A 69 -10.95 -20.42 22.34
C CYS A 69 -11.26 -19.74 23.68
N GLU A 70 -10.40 -19.96 24.67
CA GLU A 70 -10.54 -19.36 26.00
C GLU A 70 -10.19 -17.86 25.99
N THR A 71 -9.08 -17.52 25.34
CA THR A 71 -8.55 -16.15 25.27
C THR A 71 -9.43 -15.23 24.43
N LYS A 72 -10.09 -15.76 23.40
CA LYS A 72 -10.91 -15.01 22.45
C LYS A 72 -10.20 -13.76 21.88
N PRO A 73 -9.02 -13.89 21.25
CA PRO A 73 -8.36 -12.76 20.58
C PRO A 73 -9.18 -12.23 19.40
N HIS A 74 -8.87 -11.04 18.91
CA HIS A 74 -9.58 -10.45 17.77
C HIS A 74 -9.15 -11.11 16.44
N PHE A 75 -7.84 -11.37 16.33
CA PHE A 75 -7.21 -12.02 15.20
C PHE A 75 -6.40 -13.22 15.66
N CYS A 76 -6.40 -14.29 14.85
CA CYS A 76 -5.52 -15.44 15.01
C CYS A 76 -4.72 -15.63 13.71
N CYS A 77 -3.40 -15.60 13.83
CA CYS A 77 -2.47 -15.81 12.72
C CYS A 77 -1.79 -17.17 12.89
N LEU A 78 -2.12 -18.11 12.00
CA LEU A 78 -1.56 -19.47 12.05
C LEU A 78 -0.14 -19.46 11.47
N VAL A 79 0.83 -19.83 12.29
CA VAL A 79 2.26 -19.84 11.93
C VAL A 79 2.85 -21.25 12.09
N PRO A 80 3.75 -21.69 11.20
CA PRO A 80 4.40 -22.99 11.35
C PRO A 80 5.47 -22.92 12.46
N GLU A 81 5.48 -23.91 13.35
CA GLU A 81 6.52 -23.99 14.40
C GLU A 81 7.45 -25.18 14.22
N LYS A 82 6.94 -26.30 13.69
CA LYS A 82 7.73 -27.51 13.48
C LYS A 82 8.39 -27.50 12.12
N ARG A 83 9.62 -28.03 12.01
CA ARG A 83 10.35 -28.10 10.73
C ARG A 83 9.55 -28.81 9.64
N GLN A 84 8.71 -29.78 10.00
CA GLN A 84 7.86 -30.51 9.04
C GLN A 84 6.69 -29.68 8.49
N GLU A 85 6.31 -28.58 9.17
CA GLU A 85 5.21 -27.68 8.77
C GLU A 85 5.71 -26.50 7.93
N VAL A 86 7.03 -26.33 7.92
CA VAL A 86 7.72 -25.27 7.22
C VAL A 86 7.98 -25.70 5.78
N THR A 87 7.40 -24.97 4.83
CA THR A 87 7.86 -24.97 3.44
C THR A 87 9.37 -24.73 3.36
N THR A 88 10.01 -25.12 2.25
CA THR A 88 11.44 -24.81 2.00
C THR A 88 11.81 -23.31 2.16
N GLU A 89 10.82 -22.41 2.18
CA GLU A 89 11.00 -20.96 2.33
C GLU A 89 10.54 -20.38 3.69
N GLY A 90 10.15 -21.20 4.69
CA GLY A 90 9.86 -20.69 6.04
C GLY A 90 8.40 -20.30 6.35
N GLY A 91 7.44 -20.68 5.50
CA GLY A 91 6.00 -20.45 5.66
C GLY A 91 5.23 -21.75 5.84
N LEU A 92 3.96 -21.71 6.27
CA LEU A 92 3.16 -22.92 6.53
C LEU A 92 2.86 -23.65 5.21
N ASP A 93 3.19 -24.93 5.11
CA ASP A 93 2.81 -25.75 3.96
C ASP A 93 1.34 -26.18 4.08
N VAL A 94 0.46 -25.32 3.57
CA VAL A 94 -1.00 -25.55 3.56
C VAL A 94 -1.38 -26.77 2.72
N ALA A 95 -0.59 -27.11 1.70
CA ALA A 95 -0.89 -28.26 0.85
C ALA A 95 -0.54 -29.59 1.55
N ALA A 96 0.60 -29.64 2.25
CA ALA A 96 0.99 -30.81 3.05
C ALA A 96 0.20 -30.94 4.35
N SER A 97 -0.28 -29.82 4.90
CA SER A 97 -1.09 -29.77 6.11
C SER A 97 -2.58 -29.60 5.83
N ALA A 98 -3.04 -29.84 4.59
CA ALA A 98 -4.41 -29.55 4.16
C ALA A 98 -5.45 -30.19 5.07
N THR A 99 -5.27 -31.45 5.50
CA THR A 99 -6.17 -32.11 6.45
C THR A 99 -6.11 -31.47 7.84
N ARG A 100 -4.91 -31.09 8.32
CA ARG A 100 -4.68 -30.43 9.62
C ARG A 100 -5.08 -28.96 9.66
N CYS A 101 -5.13 -28.28 8.52
CA CYS A 101 -5.58 -26.89 8.37
C CYS A 101 -7.07 -26.81 8.00
N ALA A 102 -7.61 -27.82 7.30
CA ALA A 102 -9.04 -27.94 7.00
C ALA A 102 -9.86 -28.45 8.20
N MET A 103 -9.28 -29.29 9.06
CA MET A 103 -9.93 -29.75 10.30
C MET A 103 -10.26 -28.59 11.26
N PRO A 104 -9.37 -27.59 11.49
CA PRO A 104 -9.72 -26.37 12.19
C PRO A 104 -10.90 -25.65 11.53
N VAL A 105 -10.81 -25.30 10.26
CA VAL A 105 -11.83 -24.44 9.62
C VAL A 105 -13.21 -25.10 9.50
N ASN A 106 -13.29 -26.44 9.39
CA ASN A 106 -14.56 -27.17 9.27
C ASN A 106 -15.06 -27.84 10.57
N ALA A 107 -14.21 -28.17 11.54
CA ALA A 107 -14.59 -28.86 12.79
C ALA A 107 -14.60 -27.93 14.02
N TRP A 108 -14.31 -26.64 13.86
CA TRP A 108 -14.44 -25.63 14.90
C TRP A 108 -15.90 -25.49 15.36
N ARG A 109 -16.27 -26.22 16.42
CA ARG A 109 -17.32 -25.78 17.36
C ARG A 109 -16.79 -24.60 18.17
N MET A 110 -16.50 -23.49 17.50
CA MET A 110 -16.21 -22.23 18.18
C MET A 110 -17.46 -21.84 18.98
N PRO A 111 -17.31 -21.39 20.24
CA PRO A 111 -18.45 -20.89 20.99
C PRO A 111 -19.11 -19.78 20.19
N ALA A 112 -20.43 -19.82 20.00
CA ALA A 112 -21.18 -18.88 19.16
C ALA A 112 -20.96 -17.39 19.50
N SER A 113 -20.41 -17.11 20.69
CA SER A 113 -20.04 -15.77 21.18
C SER A 113 -18.73 -15.21 20.61
N TRP A 114 -17.95 -15.98 19.84
CA TRP A 114 -16.65 -15.52 19.34
C TRP A 114 -16.37 -16.00 17.91
N SER A 115 -15.92 -15.09 17.06
CA SER A 115 -15.56 -15.34 15.66
C SER A 115 -14.30 -14.54 15.31
N PRO A 116 -13.09 -15.12 15.45
CA PRO A 116 -11.86 -14.43 15.09
C PRO A 116 -11.72 -14.30 13.57
N CYS A 117 -11.02 -13.25 13.12
CA CYS A 117 -10.44 -13.25 11.79
C CYS A 117 -9.23 -14.20 11.77
N LEU A 118 -9.23 -15.15 10.83
CA LEU A 118 -8.18 -16.15 10.70
C LEU A 118 -7.26 -15.78 9.53
N SER A 119 -5.99 -15.50 9.83
CA SER A 119 -4.96 -15.32 8.81
C SER A 119 -4.00 -16.51 8.79
N MET A 120 -3.52 -16.87 7.60
CA MET A 120 -2.57 -17.97 7.43
C MET A 120 -1.27 -17.44 6.84
N ARG A 121 -0.15 -17.78 7.47
CA ARG A 121 1.18 -17.42 6.95
C ARG A 121 1.56 -18.33 5.78
N MET A 122 1.15 -17.96 4.56
CA MET A 122 1.57 -18.62 3.32
C MET A 122 2.82 -17.96 2.72
N LYS A 123 3.72 -18.76 2.14
CA LYS A 123 4.80 -18.30 1.26
C LYS A 123 4.77 -19.07 -0.06
N ARG A 124 4.96 -18.37 -1.17
CA ARG A 124 4.64 -18.86 -2.52
C ARG A 124 5.57 -20.02 -2.93
N ARG A 125 5.00 -21.18 -3.31
CA ARG A 125 5.71 -22.17 -4.15
C ARG A 125 5.76 -21.64 -5.59
N SER A 126 6.95 -21.62 -6.19
CA SER A 126 7.07 -21.54 -7.65
C SER A 126 6.54 -22.84 -8.25
N LYS A 127 5.52 -22.74 -9.11
CA LYS A 127 4.84 -23.79 -9.90
C LYS A 127 3.61 -24.47 -9.23
N ARG A 128 2.47 -24.22 -9.88
CA ARG A 128 1.23 -25.03 -9.98
C ARG A 128 0.80 -25.84 -8.74
N ARG A 129 -0.13 -25.30 -7.95
CA ARG A 129 -1.44 -25.91 -7.61
C ARG A 129 -2.29 -24.91 -6.80
N ARG A 130 -3.49 -24.60 -7.31
CA ARG A 130 -4.51 -23.78 -6.62
C ARG A 130 -5.06 -24.60 -5.45
N THR A 131 -4.59 -24.34 -4.23
CA THR A 131 -5.41 -24.60 -3.04
C THR A 131 -6.26 -23.37 -2.78
N LEU A 132 -7.44 -23.35 -3.41
CA LEU A 132 -8.52 -22.43 -3.07
C LEU A 132 -9.08 -22.87 -1.72
N ALA A 133 -8.57 -22.30 -0.62
CA ALA A 133 -9.36 -22.24 0.59
C ALA A 133 -10.53 -21.28 0.32
N ARG A 134 -11.70 -21.82 -0.05
CA ARG A 134 -12.93 -21.05 -0.08
C ARG A 134 -13.24 -20.61 1.36
N PRO A 135 -13.63 -19.35 1.62
CA PRO A 135 -14.19 -18.99 2.91
C PRO A 135 -15.51 -19.77 3.08
N ILE A 136 -15.63 -20.55 4.16
CA ILE A 136 -16.79 -21.43 4.43
C ILE A 136 -17.74 -20.82 5.48
N SER A 137 -17.47 -19.61 6.00
CA SER A 137 -18.43 -18.84 6.79
C SER A 137 -18.60 -17.42 6.23
N LYS A 138 -19.81 -16.86 6.33
CA LYS A 138 -20.11 -15.47 5.92
C LYS A 138 -19.30 -14.40 6.68
N SER A 139 -18.55 -14.78 7.74
CA SER A 139 -17.77 -13.84 8.58
C SER A 139 -16.25 -14.06 8.58
N THR A 140 -15.72 -15.13 7.96
CA THR A 140 -14.27 -15.42 8.04
C THR A 140 -13.53 -14.82 6.83
N ARG A 141 -12.88 -13.67 7.00
CA ARG A 141 -11.94 -13.12 6.00
C ARG A 141 -10.65 -13.93 6.00
N LEU A 142 -10.26 -14.47 4.85
CA LEU A 142 -8.92 -15.04 4.66
C LEU A 142 -7.96 -13.93 4.23
N LEU A 143 -6.94 -13.70 5.05
CA LEU A 143 -5.86 -12.74 4.78
C LEU A 143 -4.62 -13.48 4.25
N CYS A 144 -4.00 -12.94 3.20
CA CYS A 144 -2.84 -13.54 2.53
C CYS A 144 -1.57 -12.72 2.80
N ARG A 145 -0.49 -13.36 3.26
CA ARG A 145 0.76 -12.68 3.65
C ARG A 145 1.78 -12.63 2.52
N CYS A 146 2.22 -11.43 2.14
CA CYS A 146 3.38 -11.21 1.29
C CYS A 146 4.65 -11.05 2.13
N GLN A 147 5.83 -11.13 1.51
CA GLN A 147 7.10 -11.23 2.21
C GLN A 147 8.18 -10.43 1.49
N ASN A 148 9.05 -9.77 2.25
CA ASN A 148 10.14 -8.96 1.71
C ASN A 148 11.39 -9.83 1.45
N ARG A 149 11.95 -9.81 0.23
CA ARG A 149 13.21 -10.52 -0.10
C ARG A 149 14.39 -9.56 0.05
N ARG A 150 15.34 -9.88 0.94
CA ARG A 150 16.70 -9.31 0.86
C ARG A 150 17.50 -10.07 -0.20
N ARG A 151 17.78 -9.43 -1.33
CA ARG A 151 18.98 -9.71 -2.14
C ARG A 151 19.77 -8.42 -2.22
N ALA A 152 20.96 -8.42 -1.63
CA ALA A 152 21.94 -7.37 -1.83
C ALA A 152 22.33 -7.37 -3.32
N GLY A 153 22.17 -6.22 -3.98
CA GLY A 153 22.65 -5.99 -5.34
C GLY A 153 21.86 -6.70 -6.45
N GLN A 154 20.64 -6.26 -6.72
CA GLN A 154 19.98 -6.22 -8.04
C GLN A 154 18.53 -5.75 -7.85
N GLY A 155 18.00 -5.01 -8.82
CA GLY A 155 16.82 -4.15 -8.70
C GLY A 155 15.57 -4.75 -8.06
N ALA A 156 14.77 -3.86 -7.47
CA ALA A 156 13.41 -4.12 -7.04
C ALA A 156 12.62 -4.87 -8.13
N GLY A 157 12.04 -6.02 -7.79
CA GLY A 157 11.19 -6.72 -8.77
C GLY A 157 10.89 -8.16 -8.47
N THR A 158 10.01 -8.44 -7.51
CA THR A 158 9.00 -9.49 -7.70
C THR A 158 7.75 -9.14 -6.89
N TYR A 159 6.99 -8.17 -7.37
CA TYR A 159 5.68 -7.82 -6.81
C TYR A 159 4.56 -8.49 -7.62
N CYS A 160 3.43 -8.74 -6.96
CA CYS A 160 2.26 -9.42 -7.49
C CYS A 160 1.76 -8.78 -8.81
N GLN A 161 2.13 -9.36 -9.96
CA GLN A 161 1.28 -9.24 -11.15
C GLN A 161 0.07 -10.14 -10.94
N SER A 162 -1.04 -9.56 -10.50
CA SER A 162 -2.35 -10.18 -10.71
C SER A 162 -2.83 -9.76 -12.10
N GLY A 163 -2.67 -10.67 -13.05
CA GLY A 163 -3.29 -10.51 -14.37
C GLY A 163 -4.80 -10.39 -14.20
N HIS A 164 -5.39 -9.42 -14.90
CA HIS A 164 -6.83 -9.23 -15.03
C HIS A 164 -7.53 -10.55 -15.38
N LEU A 165 -8.24 -11.14 -14.42
CA LEU A 165 -9.24 -12.17 -14.68
C LEU A 165 -10.26 -12.24 -13.52
N ARG A 166 -11.45 -11.67 -13.79
CA ARG A 166 -12.73 -11.77 -13.06
C ARG A 166 -12.72 -11.44 -11.56
N ARG A 167 -13.60 -10.51 -11.16
CA ARG A 167 -13.96 -10.11 -9.79
C ARG A 167 -13.91 -11.30 -8.81
N GLN A 168 -12.83 -11.41 -8.05
CA GLN A 168 -12.70 -12.24 -6.85
C GLN A 168 -12.71 -11.33 -5.61
N PRO A 169 -13.15 -11.82 -4.43
CA PRO A 169 -13.04 -11.04 -3.20
C PRO A 169 -11.59 -10.62 -3.00
N ARG A 170 -11.35 -9.31 -2.84
CA ARG A 170 -10.01 -8.75 -2.61
C ARG A 170 -9.44 -9.38 -1.34
N ALA A 171 -8.38 -10.18 -1.47
CA ALA A 171 -7.63 -10.64 -0.32
C ALA A 171 -6.87 -9.45 0.25
N GLU A 172 -7.25 -8.99 1.43
CA GLU A 172 -6.52 -7.99 2.20
C GLU A 172 -5.15 -8.58 2.60
N GLY A 173 -4.08 -7.81 2.43
CA GLY A 173 -2.71 -8.24 2.70
C GLY A 173 -2.22 -7.85 4.09
N GLU A 174 -1.79 -8.84 4.88
CA GLU A 174 -1.01 -8.63 6.12
C GLU A 174 0.46 -8.95 5.85
N CYS A 175 1.39 -8.02 6.10
CA CYS A 175 2.84 -8.26 5.95
C CYS A 175 3.57 -7.90 7.25
N GLY A 176 4.88 -8.12 7.36
CA GLY A 176 5.63 -7.54 8.49
C GLY A 176 6.94 -8.21 8.91
N HIS A 177 7.16 -9.48 8.54
CA HIS A 177 8.40 -10.16 8.91
C HIS A 177 9.60 -9.57 8.16
N GLY A 178 10.61 -9.12 8.91
CA GLY A 178 11.84 -8.53 8.35
C GLY A 178 11.71 -7.09 7.84
N LEU A 179 10.58 -6.43 8.13
CA LEU A 179 10.45 -4.99 7.87
C LEU A 179 11.30 -4.19 8.87
N THR A 180 11.92 -3.13 8.36
CA THR A 180 12.77 -2.19 9.10
C THR A 180 12.41 -0.77 8.72
N TYR A 181 12.93 0.22 9.47
CA TYR A 181 12.73 1.64 9.17
C TYR A 181 13.15 2.04 7.73
N HIS A 182 14.06 1.29 7.10
CA HIS A 182 14.55 1.60 5.75
C HIS A 182 13.70 1.02 4.61
N ASN A 183 12.93 -0.05 4.85
CA ASN A 183 12.20 -0.75 3.79
C ASN A 183 10.67 -0.73 3.95
N VAL A 184 10.17 -0.27 5.10
CA VAL A 184 8.73 -0.28 5.41
C VAL A 184 7.92 0.58 4.44
N LYS A 185 8.45 1.73 4.00
CA LYS A 185 7.76 2.68 3.12
C LYS A 185 7.30 2.05 1.81
N ALA A 186 8.17 1.29 1.15
CA ALA A 186 7.87 0.65 -0.12
C ALA A 186 6.74 -0.38 -0.02
N ILE A 187 6.63 -1.06 1.13
CA ILE A 187 5.57 -2.02 1.39
C ILE A 187 4.28 -1.31 1.80
N ALA A 188 4.38 -0.25 2.61
CA ALA A 188 3.23 0.56 3.02
C ALA A 188 2.57 1.32 1.86
N ALA A 189 3.31 1.58 0.77
CA ALA A 189 2.79 2.20 -0.45
C ALA A 189 1.88 1.28 -1.28
N LEU A 190 1.83 -0.03 -0.98
CA LEU A 190 1.01 -0.97 -1.74
C LEU A 190 -0.47 -0.84 -1.33
N PRO A 191 -1.40 -0.55 -2.28
CA PRO A 191 -2.80 -0.27 -1.96
C PRO A 191 -3.56 -1.48 -1.41
N GLU A 192 -3.05 -2.71 -1.60
CA GLU A 192 -3.64 -3.93 -1.06
C GLU A 192 -3.24 -4.21 0.40
N MET A 193 -2.28 -3.47 0.96
CA MET A 193 -1.82 -3.67 2.33
C MET A 193 -2.79 -3.02 3.32
N HIS A 194 -3.38 -3.84 4.18
CA HIS A 194 -4.28 -3.37 5.23
C HIS A 194 -3.54 -3.16 6.56
N GLU A 195 -2.58 -4.03 6.89
CA GLU A 195 -1.85 -3.99 8.15
C GLU A 195 -0.42 -4.54 8.03
N LEU A 196 0.53 -3.90 8.74
CA LEU A 196 1.91 -4.37 8.84
C LEU A 196 2.26 -4.76 10.29
N ASN A 197 2.45 -6.05 10.51
CA ASN A 197 2.78 -6.68 11.79
C ASN A 197 4.30 -6.72 12.02
N ILE A 198 4.86 -5.67 12.61
CA ILE A 198 6.31 -5.47 12.78
C ILE A 198 6.71 -5.74 14.23
N GLY A 199 7.71 -6.62 14.44
CA GLY A 199 8.21 -6.99 15.77
C GLY A 199 9.66 -6.57 16.00
N HIS A 200 10.60 -7.42 15.60
CA HIS A 200 12.02 -7.28 15.96
C HIS A 200 12.64 -5.89 15.70
N ALA A 201 12.26 -5.20 14.63
CA ALA A 201 12.81 -3.88 14.29
C ALA A 201 12.35 -2.73 15.21
N ILE A 202 11.23 -2.90 15.92
CA ILE A 202 10.70 -1.88 16.85
C ILE A 202 10.99 -2.22 18.32
N LEU A 203 11.62 -3.37 18.59
CA LEU A 203 12.04 -3.71 19.95
C LEU A 203 13.22 -2.81 20.34
N PRO A 204 13.15 -2.13 21.49
CA PRO A 204 14.20 -1.21 21.91
C PRO A 204 15.53 -1.96 22.09
N CYS A 205 16.59 -1.41 21.49
CA CYS A 205 17.96 -1.86 21.69
C CYS A 205 18.73 -0.77 22.45
N GLY A 206 19.28 -1.11 23.62
CA GLY A 206 19.99 -0.13 24.46
C GLY A 206 19.05 0.92 25.07
N ASP A 207 19.40 2.19 24.97
CA ASP A 207 18.68 3.32 25.58
C ASP A 207 17.50 3.84 24.76
N GLU A 208 17.15 3.16 23.66
CA GLU A 208 16.03 3.55 22.82
C GLU A 208 14.70 3.40 23.57
N ARG A 209 13.91 4.49 23.55
CA ARG A 209 12.59 4.53 24.16
C ARG A 209 11.58 3.80 23.26
N PRO A 210 10.89 2.74 23.73
CA PRO A 210 9.95 1.97 22.92
C PRO A 210 8.81 2.83 22.33
N GLU A 211 8.39 3.89 23.04
CA GLU A 211 7.40 4.85 22.55
C GLU A 211 7.85 5.50 21.24
N ARG A 212 9.12 5.91 21.16
CA ARG A 212 9.68 6.59 19.98
C ARG A 212 9.81 5.63 18.80
N ALA A 213 10.23 4.39 19.06
CA ALA A 213 10.37 3.35 18.03
C ALA A 213 9.04 3.07 17.33
N VAL A 214 7.97 2.91 18.11
CA VAL A 214 6.62 2.66 17.57
C VAL A 214 6.10 3.87 16.80
N ALA A 215 6.19 5.07 17.38
CA ALA A 215 5.72 6.30 16.74
C ALA A 215 6.46 6.58 15.41
N GLU A 216 7.77 6.37 15.37
CA GLU A 216 8.58 6.54 14.17
C GLU A 216 8.22 5.52 13.08
N MET A 217 8.06 4.25 13.44
CA MET A 217 7.63 3.22 12.49
C MET A 217 6.26 3.55 11.89
N LYS A 218 5.31 3.98 12.73
CA LYS A 218 3.97 4.41 12.30
C LYS A 218 4.04 5.62 11.35
N ARG A 219 4.88 6.62 11.67
CA ARG A 219 5.11 7.78 10.79
C ARG A 219 5.61 7.34 9.41
N LEU A 220 6.62 6.49 9.35
CA LEU A 220 7.17 6.01 8.08
C LEU A 220 6.14 5.19 7.27
N MET A 221 5.30 4.40 7.94
CA MET A 221 4.20 3.68 7.29
C MET A 221 3.18 4.65 6.68
N LEU A 222 2.77 5.68 7.43
CA LEU A 222 1.83 6.70 6.94
C LEU A 222 2.44 7.51 5.80
N GLU A 223 3.72 7.85 5.88
CA GLU A 223 4.43 8.48 4.76
C GLU A 223 4.50 7.58 3.53
N GLY A 224 4.80 6.29 3.72
CA GLY A 224 4.80 5.31 2.63
C GLY A 224 3.43 5.17 1.98
N ALA A 225 2.37 5.08 2.78
CA ALA A 225 0.99 5.04 2.28
C ALA A 225 0.56 6.35 1.60
N ARG A 226 1.15 7.48 2.01
CA ARG A 226 0.95 8.80 1.40
C ARG A 226 1.85 9.07 0.21
N LEU A 227 2.88 8.25 -0.05
CA LEU A 227 3.68 8.37 -1.27
C LEU A 227 2.72 8.16 -2.42
N MET A 228 2.28 9.28 -2.99
CA MET A 228 1.30 9.32 -4.05
C MET A 228 1.80 8.42 -5.17
N ALA A 229 1.04 7.36 -5.43
CA ALA A 229 1.23 6.61 -6.64
C ALA A 229 1.04 7.60 -7.79
N ILE A 230 2.12 7.90 -8.51
CA ILE A 230 2.04 8.66 -9.76
C ILE A 230 1.20 7.78 -10.70
N LEU A 231 -0.07 8.15 -10.88
CA LEU A 231 -1.02 7.38 -11.68
C LEU A 231 -0.63 7.38 -13.16
N GLY A 232 0.03 8.45 -13.60
CA GLY A 232 0.64 8.54 -14.91
C GLY A 232 1.58 9.74 -15.00
N LEU A 233 2.55 9.66 -15.90
CA LEU A 233 3.51 10.71 -16.22
C LEU A 233 3.52 10.90 -17.72
N GLY A 234 3.55 12.15 -18.18
CA GLY A 234 3.62 12.48 -19.59
C GLY A 234 4.59 13.63 -19.79
N THR A 235 5.42 13.53 -20.82
CA THR A 235 6.38 14.58 -21.18
C THR A 235 6.14 14.97 -22.63
N ASP A 236 6.25 16.26 -22.93
CA ASP A 236 6.21 16.78 -24.29
C ASP A 236 7.20 17.92 -24.49
N ILE A 237 7.66 18.08 -25.73
CA ILE A 237 8.56 19.14 -26.16
C ILE A 237 8.13 19.65 -27.54
N VAL A 238 7.99 20.97 -27.65
CA VAL A 238 7.56 21.64 -28.89
C VAL A 238 8.55 22.74 -29.22
N GLU A 239 9.01 22.77 -30.46
CA GLU A 239 9.81 23.88 -30.98
C GLU A 239 8.91 25.10 -31.28
N ILE A 240 9.27 26.27 -30.75
CA ILE A 240 8.44 27.48 -30.89
C ILE A 240 8.37 27.92 -32.37
N ALA A 241 9.49 27.82 -33.10
CA ALA A 241 9.57 28.14 -34.53
C ALA A 241 8.59 27.30 -35.37
N ARG A 242 8.33 26.05 -34.97
CA ARG A 242 7.37 25.19 -35.65
C ARG A 242 5.94 25.68 -35.47
N ILE A 243 5.58 26.17 -34.28
CA ILE A 243 4.26 26.76 -34.02
C ILE A 243 4.10 28.08 -34.79
N GLU A 244 5.15 28.89 -34.84
CA GLU A 244 5.19 30.13 -35.62
C GLU A 244 4.91 29.89 -37.10
N ALA A 245 5.60 28.92 -37.71
CA ALA A 245 5.39 28.55 -39.11
C ALA A 245 3.96 28.06 -39.39
N VAL A 246 3.33 27.38 -38.42
CA VAL A 246 1.95 26.90 -38.55
C VAL A 246 0.96 28.07 -38.47
N ILE A 247 1.13 28.98 -37.52
CA ILE A 247 0.28 30.18 -37.41
C ILE A 247 0.42 31.04 -38.67
N ALA A 248 1.64 31.26 -39.17
CA ALA A 248 1.87 32.04 -40.39
C ALA A 248 1.13 31.46 -41.62
N ARG A 249 0.98 30.13 -41.69
CA ARG A 249 0.30 29.45 -42.80
C ARG A 249 -1.22 29.30 -42.64
N SER A 250 -1.70 29.13 -41.40
CA SER A 250 -3.06 28.68 -41.12
C SER A 250 -3.83 29.60 -40.18
N GLY A 251 -3.26 30.76 -39.86
CA GLY A 251 -3.80 31.74 -38.93
C GLY A 251 -4.05 31.14 -37.56
N ASP A 252 -5.16 31.56 -36.94
CA ASP A 252 -5.45 31.23 -35.56
C ASP A 252 -6.16 29.88 -35.38
N ARG A 253 -6.30 29.10 -36.46
CA ARG A 253 -7.02 27.83 -36.44
C ARG A 253 -6.42 26.84 -35.43
N LEU A 254 -5.09 26.83 -35.30
CA LEU A 254 -4.42 26.01 -34.29
C LEU A 254 -4.72 26.51 -32.88
N ALA A 255 -4.64 27.83 -32.65
CA ALA A 255 -4.90 28.43 -31.34
C ALA A 255 -6.34 28.15 -30.87
N ARG A 256 -7.35 28.29 -31.75
CA ARG A 256 -8.76 27.97 -31.43
C ARG A 256 -8.99 26.50 -31.07
N ARG A 257 -8.19 25.59 -31.61
CA ARG A 257 -8.28 24.16 -31.30
C ARG A 257 -7.61 23.82 -29.98
N VAL A 258 -6.52 24.50 -29.67
CA VAL A 258 -5.65 24.16 -28.54
C VAL A 258 -6.11 24.84 -27.26
N LEU A 259 -6.47 26.12 -27.30
CA LEU A 259 -6.77 26.93 -26.12
C LEU A 259 -8.21 26.72 -25.63
N SER A 260 -8.44 26.87 -24.32
CA SER A 260 -9.79 27.07 -23.77
C SER A 260 -10.27 28.50 -24.03
N ASP A 261 -11.56 28.77 -23.84
CA ASP A 261 -12.13 30.12 -24.04
C ASP A 261 -11.45 31.18 -23.15
N HIS A 262 -11.08 30.79 -21.93
CA HIS A 262 -10.34 31.65 -21.00
C HIS A 262 -8.91 31.91 -21.47
N GLU A 263 -8.19 30.86 -21.88
CA GLU A 263 -6.82 31.00 -22.41
C GLU A 263 -6.79 31.78 -23.73
N TRP A 264 -7.83 31.65 -24.57
CA TRP A 264 -7.99 32.38 -25.81
C TRP A 264 -8.04 33.89 -25.56
N SER A 265 -8.86 34.31 -24.59
CA SER A 265 -9.00 35.73 -24.21
C SER A 265 -7.67 36.34 -23.75
N ILE A 266 -6.85 35.56 -23.05
CA ILE A 266 -5.50 35.97 -22.63
C ILE A 266 -4.55 36.01 -23.83
N TRP A 267 -4.63 35.02 -24.71
CA TRP A 267 -3.76 34.87 -25.87
C TRP A 267 -3.87 36.04 -26.84
N GLU A 268 -5.09 36.53 -27.10
CA GLU A 268 -5.33 37.68 -27.98
C GLU A 268 -4.62 38.96 -27.52
N GLN A 269 -4.43 39.11 -26.21
CA GLN A 269 -3.83 40.29 -25.59
C GLN A 269 -2.36 40.07 -25.19
N HIS A 270 -1.81 38.87 -25.45
CA HIS A 270 -0.50 38.49 -24.96
C HIS A 270 0.62 39.08 -25.83
N GLN A 271 1.66 39.63 -25.20
CA GLN A 271 2.82 40.20 -25.92
C GLN A 271 3.62 39.17 -26.74
N GLN A 272 3.53 37.89 -26.38
CA GLN A 272 4.21 36.78 -27.08
C GLN A 272 3.21 35.64 -27.37
N PRO A 273 2.30 35.79 -28.35
CA PRO A 273 1.19 34.86 -28.56
C PRO A 273 1.66 33.47 -29.03
N VAL A 274 2.67 33.42 -29.92
CA VAL A 274 3.23 32.16 -30.41
C VAL A 274 3.83 31.34 -29.25
N ARG A 275 4.64 31.98 -28.41
CA ARG A 275 5.25 31.34 -27.24
C ARG A 275 4.21 30.93 -26.21
N PHE A 276 3.18 31.75 -26.01
CA PHE A 276 2.07 31.42 -25.14
C PHE A 276 1.41 30.11 -25.60
N LEU A 277 1.07 30.01 -26.88
CA LEU A 277 0.42 28.83 -27.47
C LEU A 277 1.32 27.59 -27.37
N ALA A 278 2.60 27.70 -27.71
CA ALA A 278 3.55 26.60 -27.66
C ALA A 278 3.63 25.97 -26.25
N LYS A 279 3.67 26.81 -25.19
CA LYS A 279 3.66 26.34 -23.79
C LYS A 279 2.39 25.55 -23.46
N ARG A 280 1.21 26.05 -23.86
CA ARG A 280 -0.07 25.37 -23.58
C ARG A 280 -0.18 24.08 -24.38
N PHE A 281 0.30 24.06 -25.61
CA PHE A 281 0.34 22.84 -26.42
C PHE A 281 1.15 21.75 -25.71
N ALA A 282 2.40 22.06 -25.30
CA ALA A 282 3.27 21.10 -24.64
C ALA A 282 2.64 20.56 -23.33
N VAL A 283 2.11 21.45 -22.50
CA VAL A 283 1.45 21.08 -21.24
C VAL A 283 0.25 20.15 -21.47
N LYS A 284 -0.57 20.44 -22.47
CA LYS A 284 -1.80 19.69 -22.73
C LYS A 284 -1.52 18.32 -23.36
N GLU A 285 -0.52 18.22 -24.25
CA GLU A 285 -0.03 16.92 -24.73
C GLU A 285 0.55 16.07 -23.58
N ALA A 286 1.41 16.67 -22.74
CA ALA A 286 1.98 16.01 -21.57
C ALA A 286 0.87 15.48 -20.64
N ALA A 287 -0.13 16.30 -20.32
CA ALA A 287 -1.27 15.89 -19.51
C ALA A 287 -2.09 14.75 -20.15
N ALA A 288 -2.35 14.80 -21.45
CA ALA A 288 -3.09 13.75 -22.15
C ALA A 288 -2.32 12.41 -22.19
N LYS A 289 -0.97 12.46 -22.25
CA LYS A 289 -0.12 11.27 -22.11
C LYS A 289 -0.16 10.70 -20.69
N ALA A 290 -0.15 11.56 -19.68
CA ALA A 290 -0.29 11.14 -18.29
C ALA A 290 -1.62 10.42 -18.02
N LEU A 291 -2.69 10.79 -18.74
CA LEU A 291 -3.99 10.08 -18.70
C LEU A 291 -4.04 8.79 -19.55
N GLY A 292 -2.96 8.44 -20.26
CA GLY A 292 -2.77 7.14 -20.91
C GLY A 292 -3.35 7.01 -22.33
N THR A 293 -3.96 8.04 -22.90
CA THR A 293 -4.57 7.98 -24.25
C THR A 293 -3.94 8.93 -25.27
N GLY A 294 -3.26 9.99 -24.82
CA GLY A 294 -2.92 11.14 -25.67
C GLY A 294 -4.17 11.90 -26.15
N ILE A 295 -4.01 12.86 -27.06
CA ILE A 295 -5.13 13.65 -27.65
C ILE A 295 -5.87 12.81 -28.70
N ARG A 296 -6.56 11.76 -28.24
CA ARG A 296 -7.36 10.80 -29.03
C ARG A 296 -8.50 10.27 -28.14
N ASN A 297 -9.42 9.48 -28.72
CA ASN A 297 -10.50 8.80 -27.99
C ASN A 297 -11.42 9.74 -27.17
N GLY A 298 -11.79 10.88 -27.75
CA GLY A 298 -12.68 11.86 -27.11
C GLY A 298 -11.97 12.92 -26.27
N LEU A 299 -10.65 12.78 -26.03
CA LEU A 299 -9.84 13.85 -25.44
C LEU A 299 -9.48 14.90 -26.48
N ALA A 300 -9.77 16.16 -26.14
CA ALA A 300 -9.45 17.33 -26.95
C ALA A 300 -8.63 18.33 -26.14
N PHE A 301 -7.79 19.13 -26.80
CA PHE A 301 -6.92 20.10 -26.14
C PHE A 301 -7.66 21.14 -25.28
N ASN A 302 -8.79 21.66 -25.76
CA ASN A 302 -9.59 22.64 -25.03
C ASN A 302 -10.23 22.09 -23.74
N GLN A 303 -10.21 20.77 -23.52
CA GLN A 303 -10.64 20.14 -22.27
C GLN A 303 -9.59 20.25 -21.16
N PHE A 304 -8.38 20.70 -21.48
CA PHE A 304 -7.32 20.97 -20.53
C PHE A 304 -7.14 22.48 -20.47
N GLU A 305 -7.10 23.08 -19.28
CA GLU A 305 -6.93 24.53 -19.11
C GLU A 305 -5.76 24.80 -18.17
N VAL A 306 -4.79 25.58 -18.63
CA VAL A 306 -3.66 26.01 -17.82
C VAL A 306 -3.99 27.36 -17.19
N TYR A 307 -3.94 27.43 -15.86
CA TYR A 307 -4.15 28.64 -15.10
C TYR A 307 -3.05 28.81 -14.05
N ASN A 308 -2.84 30.03 -13.56
CA ASN A 308 -1.90 30.29 -12.48
C ASN A 308 -2.69 30.50 -11.17
N ASP A 309 -2.15 30.01 -10.05
CA ASP A 309 -2.70 30.34 -8.73
C ASP A 309 -2.28 31.74 -8.26
N GLU A 310 -2.72 32.13 -7.06
CA GLU A 310 -2.44 33.45 -6.46
C GLU A 310 -0.94 33.74 -6.30
N LEU A 311 -0.10 32.70 -6.19
CA LEU A 311 1.36 32.81 -6.10
C LEU A 311 2.04 32.72 -7.47
N GLY A 312 1.27 32.67 -8.56
CA GLY A 312 1.76 32.59 -9.93
C GLY A 312 2.15 31.17 -10.38
N LYS A 313 1.90 30.14 -9.57
CA LYS A 313 2.28 28.76 -9.91
C LYS A 313 1.31 28.19 -10.96
N PRO A 314 1.82 27.61 -12.07
CA PRO A 314 0.95 27.00 -13.07
C PRO A 314 0.27 25.75 -12.52
N LYS A 315 -1.03 25.64 -12.79
CA LYS A 315 -1.91 24.53 -12.47
C LYS A 315 -2.72 24.14 -13.70
N LEU A 316 -3.24 22.92 -13.67
CA LEU A 316 -4.08 22.38 -14.73
C LEU A 316 -5.49 22.13 -14.19
N ARG A 317 -6.49 22.55 -14.96
CA ARG A 317 -7.90 22.23 -14.75
C ARG A 317 -8.39 21.37 -15.91
N LEU A 318 -9.21 20.36 -15.61
CA LEU A 318 -9.77 19.45 -16.60
C LEU A 318 -11.26 19.70 -16.77
N TRP A 319 -11.74 19.54 -18.00
CA TRP A 319 -13.14 19.72 -18.39
C TRP A 319 -13.63 18.52 -19.20
N GLY A 320 -14.95 18.32 -19.26
CA GLY A 320 -15.58 17.29 -20.08
C GLY A 320 -15.00 15.89 -19.87
N GLU A 321 -14.70 15.18 -20.97
CA GLU A 321 -14.15 13.81 -20.94
C GLU A 321 -12.81 13.70 -20.21
N ALA A 322 -11.97 14.74 -20.24
CA ALA A 322 -10.70 14.74 -19.52
C ALA A 322 -10.93 14.66 -17.99
N ASN A 323 -11.92 15.41 -17.47
CA ASN A 323 -12.27 15.35 -16.06
C ASN A 323 -12.85 13.98 -15.67
N LEU A 324 -13.78 13.45 -16.48
CA LEU A 324 -14.37 12.13 -16.24
C LEU A 324 -13.32 11.00 -16.26
N LEU A 325 -12.34 11.09 -17.16
CA LEU A 325 -11.24 10.12 -17.19
C LEU A 325 -10.35 10.23 -15.95
N ALA A 326 -9.99 11.44 -15.53
CA ALA A 326 -9.21 11.67 -14.33
C ALA A 326 -9.92 11.17 -13.06
N GLU A 327 -11.23 11.40 -12.94
CA GLU A 327 -12.06 10.87 -11.84
C GLU A 327 -12.09 9.34 -11.84
N ARG A 328 -12.28 8.71 -13.02
CA ARG A 328 -12.23 7.24 -13.15
C ARG A 328 -10.87 6.66 -12.78
N MET A 329 -9.78 7.39 -13.04
CA MET A 329 -8.42 6.99 -12.67
C MET A 329 -8.10 7.27 -11.18
N GLY A 330 -8.95 8.03 -10.48
CA GLY A 330 -8.71 8.42 -9.08
C GLY A 330 -7.63 9.49 -8.93
N VAL A 331 -7.46 10.37 -9.93
CA VAL A 331 -6.48 11.46 -9.88
C VAL A 331 -6.91 12.50 -8.85
N SER A 332 -6.05 12.73 -7.85
CA SER A 332 -6.30 13.70 -6.77
C SER A 332 -5.52 15.01 -6.94
N ALA A 333 -4.42 14.99 -7.71
CA ALA A 333 -3.58 16.14 -7.96
C ALA A 333 -2.91 16.04 -9.33
N ILE A 334 -2.73 17.18 -9.99
CA ILE A 334 -1.99 17.31 -11.25
C ILE A 334 -0.92 18.38 -11.03
N HIS A 335 0.32 18.03 -11.36
CA HIS A 335 1.45 18.95 -11.34
C HIS A 335 1.95 19.14 -12.75
N VAL A 336 2.28 20.39 -13.08
CA VAL A 336 2.82 20.76 -14.39
C VAL A 336 4.07 21.57 -14.16
N LEU A 337 5.15 21.19 -14.82
CA LEU A 337 6.37 21.98 -14.91
C LEU A 337 6.58 22.37 -16.37
N SER A 338 6.82 23.65 -16.67
CA SER A 338 7.16 24.10 -18.02
C SER A 338 8.11 25.28 -17.97
N ASP A 339 9.27 25.13 -18.62
CA ASP A 339 10.19 26.23 -18.91
C ASP A 339 10.98 25.91 -20.20
N GLU A 340 11.49 26.97 -20.86
CA GLU A 340 12.62 27.06 -21.82
C GLU A 340 12.44 28.25 -22.82
N ARG A 341 13.53 28.69 -23.48
CA ARG A 341 13.66 29.87 -24.35
C ARG A 341 13.29 29.64 -25.83
N HIS A 342 13.69 28.53 -26.45
CA HIS A 342 13.51 28.20 -27.88
C HIS A 342 12.49 27.07 -28.15
N TYR A 343 12.19 26.30 -27.13
CA TYR A 343 11.32 25.15 -27.02
C TYR A 343 10.36 25.39 -25.85
N ALA A 344 9.20 24.73 -25.91
CA ALA A 344 8.30 24.58 -24.79
C ALA A 344 8.36 23.12 -24.35
N CYS A 345 8.90 22.87 -23.16
CA CYS A 345 8.89 21.56 -22.53
C CYS A 345 7.80 21.52 -21.45
N ALA A 346 7.15 20.38 -21.28
CA ALA A 346 6.25 20.13 -20.16
C ALA A 346 6.37 18.69 -19.63
N THR A 347 6.23 18.50 -18.32
CA THR A 347 6.11 17.19 -17.65
C THR A 347 5.06 17.24 -16.56
#